data_AF-A0AAP0DB83-F1
#
_entry.id   AF-A0AAP0DB83-F1
#
_cell.length_a   1.000
_cell.length_b   1.000
_cell.length_c   1.000
_cell.angle_alpha   90.00
_cell.angle_beta   90.00
_cell.angle_gamma   90.00
#
_symmetry.space_group_name_H-M   'P 1'
#
loop_
_entity.id
_entity.type
_entity.pdbx_description
1 polymer ?
#
loop_
_entity_poly.entity_id
_entity_poly.type
_entity_poly.pdbx_seq_one_letter_code
_entity_poly.pdbx_strand_id
1 'polypeptide(L)'
;GALLEIKKSFRDVNNVLYDWTDSPSSDYCVWRGVSCDNITFNVVALNLSGLNLDGELSPSIGELKGLLTIDLRGNRLSGQIPDEIGDYRLAFESVQGVNTCTYSGVVALID
;
A
#
# COMPACT_ATOMS: atom_id res chain seq x y z
N GLY A 1 11.82 3.65 7.40
CA GLY A 1 11.35 2.28 7.10
C GLY A 1 10.28 2.35 6.04
N ALA A 2 10.06 1.27 5.30
CA ALA A 2 9.20 1.23 4.11
C ALA A 2 7.86 1.96 4.25
N LEU A 3 7.10 1.71 5.32
CA LEU A 3 5.81 2.37 5.57
C LEU A 3 5.92 3.90 5.66
N LEU A 4 6.98 4.42 6.27
CA LEU A 4 7.18 5.87 6.36
C LEU A 4 7.61 6.49 5.03
N GLU A 5 8.32 5.74 4.17
CA GLU A 5 8.62 6.17 2.80
C GLU A 5 7.35 6.18 1.93
N ILE A 6 6.48 5.18 2.08
CA ILE A 6 5.15 5.16 1.46
C ILE A 6 4.31 6.35 1.93
N LYS A 7 4.28 6.64 3.24
CA LYS A 7 3.57 7.82 3.75
C LYS A 7 4.09 9.12 3.15
N LYS A 8 5.40 9.27 2.99
CA LYS A 8 6.00 10.49 2.41
C LYS A 8 5.66 10.67 0.93
N SER A 9 5.43 9.59 0.20
CA SER A 9 5.07 9.66 -1.22
C SER A 9 3.62 10.10 -1.44
N PHE A 10 2.77 10.00 -0.40
CA PHE A 10 1.41 10.49 -0.43
C PHE A 10 1.30 11.94 0.02
N ARG A 11 0.57 12.73 -0.76
CA ARG A 11 0.07 14.04 -0.35
C ARG A 11 -1.19 13.86 0.51
N ASP A 12 -0.99 13.87 1.82
CA ASP A 12 -2.04 13.70 2.82
C ASP A 12 -2.53 15.05 3.40
N VAL A 13 -3.37 15.77 2.64
CA VAL A 13 -3.89 17.09 3.04
C VAL A 13 -4.77 17.02 4.29
N ASN A 14 -5.50 15.91 4.45
CA ASN A 14 -6.45 15.71 5.56
C ASN A 14 -5.79 15.10 6.80
N ASN A 15 -4.47 14.85 6.74
CA ASN A 15 -3.71 14.19 7.79
C ASN A 15 -4.35 12.85 8.21
N VAL A 16 -4.85 12.06 7.26
CA VAL A 16 -5.50 10.76 7.54
C VAL A 16 -4.49 9.67 7.92
N LEU A 17 -3.20 9.88 7.69
CA LEU A 17 -2.12 8.99 8.10
C LEU A 17 -1.37 9.51 9.34
N TYR A 18 -2.01 10.32 10.18
CA TYR A 18 -1.39 10.96 11.35
C TYR A 18 -0.75 9.97 12.34
N ASP A 19 -1.25 8.74 12.40
CA ASP A 19 -0.82 7.68 13.31
C ASP A 19 0.39 6.89 12.81
N TRP A 20 0.73 6.99 11.53
CA TRP A 20 1.96 6.45 10.96
C TRP A 20 3.15 7.31 11.42
N THR A 21 3.84 6.90 12.47
CA THR A 21 4.91 7.69 13.11
C THR A 21 6.22 6.90 13.23
N ASP A 22 7.34 7.59 13.45
CA ASP A 22 8.63 6.96 13.77
C ASP A 22 8.83 6.76 15.28
N SER A 23 7.75 6.85 16.07
CA SER A 23 7.83 6.73 17.51
C SER A 23 8.31 5.32 17.92
N PRO A 24 9.32 5.21 18.79
CA PRO A 24 9.84 3.92 19.23
C PRO A 24 8.84 3.11 20.07
N SER A 25 7.76 3.74 20.55
CA SER A 25 6.66 3.07 21.26
C SER A 25 5.49 2.67 20.37
N SER A 26 5.51 3.03 19.08
CA SER A 26 4.41 2.74 18.17
C SER A 26 4.65 1.43 17.44
N ASP A 27 3.77 0.47 17.67
CA ASP A 27 3.66 -0.72 16.81
C ASP A 27 2.99 -0.30 15.48
N TYR A 28 3.60 -0.63 14.34
CA TYR A 28 3.01 -0.31 13.04
C TYR A 28 1.77 -1.16 12.75
N CYS A 29 1.57 -2.28 13.44
CA CYS A 29 0.38 -3.11 13.29
C CYS A 29 -0.90 -2.46 13.85
N VAL A 30 -0.79 -1.39 14.63
CA VAL A 30 -1.95 -0.59 15.09
C VAL A 30 -2.23 0.62 14.21
N TRP A 31 -1.40 0.86 13.19
CA TRP A 31 -1.61 1.98 12.29
C TRP A 31 -2.81 1.75 11.38
N ARG A 32 -3.50 2.83 11.04
CA ARG A 32 -4.61 2.83 10.11
C ARG A 32 -4.23 2.10 8.83
N GLY A 33 -5.07 1.11 8.49
CA GLY A 33 -4.95 0.36 7.25
C GLY A 33 -3.86 -0.71 7.26
N VAL A 34 -3.02 -0.81 8.30
CA VAL A 34 -2.00 -1.85 8.39
C VAL A 34 -2.60 -3.09 9.03
N SER A 35 -2.41 -4.26 8.41
CA SER A 35 -2.67 -5.55 9.04
C SER A 35 -1.40 -6.39 9.02
N CYS A 36 -1.12 -7.04 10.14
CA CYS A 36 0.05 -7.87 10.33
C CYS A 36 -0.33 -9.34 10.51
N ASP A 37 0.61 -10.21 10.16
CA ASP A 37 0.56 -11.62 10.55
C ASP A 37 0.70 -11.77 12.07
N ASN A 38 -0.15 -12.59 12.68
CA ASN A 38 -0.21 -12.72 14.14
C ASN A 38 0.97 -13.49 14.75
N ILE A 39 1.84 -14.09 13.93
CA ILE A 39 2.98 -14.90 14.39
C ILE A 39 4.29 -14.16 14.12
N THR A 40 4.47 -13.71 12.89
CA THR A 40 5.70 -13.07 12.40
C THR A 40 5.70 -11.56 12.55
N PHE A 41 4.54 -10.95 12.81
CA PHE A 41 4.33 -9.50 12.85
C PHE A 41 4.68 -8.77 11.54
N ASN A 42 4.90 -9.51 10.45
CA ASN A 42 5.11 -8.90 9.14
C ASN A 42 3.82 -8.25 8.66
N VAL A 43 3.94 -7.11 7.96
CA VAL A 43 2.81 -6.47 7.28
C VAL A 43 2.33 -7.40 6.16
N VAL A 44 1.06 -7.82 6.23
CA VAL A 44 0.42 -8.68 5.23
C VAL A 44 -0.63 -7.96 4.42
N ALA A 45 -1.20 -6.86 4.92
CA ALA A 45 -2.14 -6.06 4.17
C ALA A 45 -2.02 -4.57 4.44
N LEU A 46 -2.27 -3.77 3.40
CA LEU A 46 -2.44 -2.33 3.47
C LEU A 46 -3.80 -1.95 2.86
N ASN A 47 -4.74 -1.47 3.66
CA ASN A 47 -6.00 -0.91 3.19
C ASN A 47 -6.03 0.59 3.45
N LEU A 48 -5.76 1.36 2.40
CA LEU A 48 -5.80 2.82 2.40
C LEU A 48 -6.88 3.36 1.46
N SER A 49 -7.89 2.54 1.16
CA SER A 49 -8.95 2.91 0.23
C SER A 49 -9.81 4.09 0.72
N GLY A 50 -10.25 4.95 -0.20
CA GLY A 50 -11.20 6.03 0.09
C GLY A 50 -10.66 7.16 0.96
N LEU A 51 -9.33 7.29 1.09
CA LEU A 51 -8.69 8.23 2.02
C LEU A 51 -8.40 9.61 1.39
N ASN A 52 -8.80 9.85 0.14
CA ASN A 52 -8.50 11.07 -0.62
C ASN A 52 -7.00 11.40 -0.67
N LEU A 53 -6.14 10.38 -0.64
CA LEU A 53 -4.70 10.53 -0.81
C LEU A 53 -4.38 10.88 -2.27
N ASP A 54 -3.35 11.71 -2.49
CA ASP A 54 -2.83 12.11 -3.80
C ASP A 54 -1.32 11.80 -3.84
N GLY A 55 -0.66 11.92 -4.99
CA GLY A 55 0.75 11.55 -5.18
C GLY A 55 0.92 10.16 -5.78
N GLU A 56 2.07 9.53 -5.53
CA GLU A 56 2.47 8.27 -6.18
C GLU A 56 2.83 7.22 -5.14
N LEU A 57 2.75 5.94 -5.52
CA LEU A 57 3.15 4.85 -4.64
C LEU A 57 4.68 4.70 -4.65
N SER A 58 5.32 4.75 -3.47
CA SER A 58 6.77 4.63 -3.35
C SER A 58 7.29 3.21 -3.70
N PRO A 59 8.40 3.07 -4.44
CA PRO A 59 9.14 1.81 -4.64
C PRO A 59 9.46 1.04 -3.36
N SER A 60 9.57 1.72 -2.21
CA SER A 60 9.82 1.08 -0.91
C SER A 60 8.73 0.08 -0.52
N ILE A 61 7.58 0.06 -1.19
CA ILE A 61 6.59 -1.00 -1.06
C ILE A 61 7.17 -2.41 -1.28
N GLY A 62 8.18 -2.56 -2.13
CA GLY A 62 8.86 -3.83 -2.37
C GLY A 62 9.70 -4.33 -1.20
N GLU A 63 9.95 -3.50 -0.19
CA GLU A 63 10.60 -3.92 1.05
C GLU A 63 9.65 -4.71 1.97
N LEU A 64 8.33 -4.60 1.78
CA LEU A 64 7.32 -5.33 2.55
C LEU A 64 7.17 -6.77 2.06
N LYS A 65 8.16 -7.62 2.35
CA LYS A 65 8.24 -9.01 1.84
C LYS A 65 7.09 -9.93 2.27
N GLY A 66 6.36 -9.57 3.33
CA GLY A 66 5.18 -10.31 3.80
C GLY A 66 3.86 -9.82 3.20
N LEU A 67 3.87 -8.75 2.39
CA LEU A 67 2.65 -8.12 1.91
C LEU A 67 1.90 -9.04 0.93
N LEU A 68 0.60 -9.25 1.17
CA LEU A 68 -0.30 -10.09 0.38
C LEU A 68 -1.43 -9.29 -0.26
N THR A 69 -1.79 -8.12 0.26
CA THR A 69 -2.84 -7.30 -0.35
C THR A 69 -2.59 -5.82 -0.14
N ILE A 70 -2.84 -5.03 -1.17
CA ILE A 70 -2.85 -3.57 -1.07
C ILE A 70 -4.09 -3.01 -1.75
N ASP A 71 -4.89 -2.24 -1.03
CA ASP A 71 -6.08 -1.56 -1.53
C ASP A 71 -5.90 -0.05 -1.44
N LEU A 72 -5.79 0.59 -2.60
CA LEU A 72 -5.62 2.03 -2.75
C LEU A 72 -6.80 2.68 -3.51
N ARG A 73 -7.88 1.92 -3.73
CA ARG A 73 -9.04 2.42 -4.49
C ARG A 73 -9.70 3.64 -3.86
N GLY A 74 -10.35 4.47 -4.65
CA GLY A 74 -11.03 5.68 -4.18
C GLY A 74 -10.08 6.75 -3.65
N ASN A 75 -8.81 6.70 -4.06
CA ASN A 75 -7.84 7.79 -3.87
C ASN A 75 -7.60 8.53 -5.19
N ARG A 76 -6.74 9.53 -5.17
CA ARG A 76 -6.33 10.34 -6.32
C ARG A 76 -4.86 10.08 -6.65
N LEU A 77 -4.40 8.85 -6.43
CA LEU A 77 -3.03 8.48 -6.72
C LEU A 77 -2.79 8.47 -8.23
N SER A 78 -1.62 8.92 -8.63
CA SER A 78 -1.14 8.94 -10.01
C SER A 78 0.21 8.24 -10.11
N GLY A 79 0.82 8.26 -11.29
CA GLY A 79 2.11 7.62 -11.53
C GLY A 79 2.00 6.14 -11.88
N GLN A 80 3.15 5.50 -12.03
CA GLN A 80 3.24 4.07 -12.35
C GLN A 80 3.27 3.23 -11.08
N ILE A 81 2.80 2.00 -11.17
CA ILE A 81 2.98 1.03 -10.10
C ILE A 81 4.47 0.63 -10.08
N PRO A 82 5.19 0.77 -8.96
CA PRO A 82 6.61 0.47 -8.91
C PRO A 82 6.93 -0.97 -9.27
N ASP A 83 7.98 -1.18 -10.06
CA ASP A 83 8.50 -2.50 -10.45
C ASP A 83 8.90 -3.34 -9.24
N GLU A 84 9.17 -2.69 -8.10
CA GLU A 84 9.51 -3.30 -6.81
C GLU A 84 8.32 -3.99 -6.14
N ILE A 85 7.07 -3.68 -6.52
CA ILE A 85 5.92 -4.54 -6.19
C ILE A 85 6.10 -5.89 -6.88
N GLY A 86 6.79 -5.92 -8.02
CA GLY A 86 7.50 -7.07 -8.55
C GLY A 86 7.16 -7.40 -10.01
N ASP A 87 8.03 -8.23 -10.59
CA ASP A 87 8.15 -8.51 -12.03
C ASP A 87 6.82 -8.76 -12.78
N TYR A 88 6.60 -7.99 -13.84
CA TYR A 88 5.38 -7.91 -14.63
C TYR A 88 5.00 -9.23 -15.30
N ARG A 89 4.26 -10.10 -14.62
CA ARG A 89 3.37 -11.07 -15.29
C ARG A 89 1.95 -10.55 -15.27
N LEU A 90 1.67 -9.68 -16.23
CA LEU A 90 0.33 -9.17 -16.55
C LEU A 90 -0.68 -10.32 -16.63
N ALA A 91 -1.49 -10.50 -15.60
CA ALA A 91 -2.82 -11.08 -15.75
C ALA A 91 -3.79 -9.89 -15.82
N PHE A 92 -3.90 -9.29 -17.00
CA PHE A 92 -4.95 -8.33 -17.29
C PHE A 92 -6.29 -9.09 -17.29
N GLU A 93 -7.05 -9.01 -16.21
CA GLU A 93 -8.50 -9.16 -16.29
C GLU A 93 -9.11 -7.77 -16.15
N SER A 94 -9.18 -7.03 -17.26
CA SER A 94 -9.95 -5.79 -17.35
C SER A 94 -11.45 -6.12 -17.33
N VAL A 95 -11.98 -6.37 -16.14
CA VAL A 95 -13.43 -6.38 -15.92
C VAL A 95 -13.81 -5.03 -15.32
N GLN A 96 -14.43 -4.18 -16.15
CA GLN A 96 -15.20 -2.99 -15.72
C GLN A 96 -14.41 -1.87 -15.01
N GLY A 97 -13.34 -1.37 -15.62
CA GLY A 97 -12.68 -0.14 -15.13
C GLY A 97 -11.99 -0.31 -13.77
N VAL A 98 -11.55 -1.54 -13.48
CA VAL A 98 -10.76 -1.88 -12.31
C VAL A 98 -9.34 -2.29 -12.74
N ASN A 99 -8.29 -1.53 -12.40
CA ASN A 99 -6.89 -1.89 -12.52
C ASN A 99 -6.53 -2.79 -11.33
N THR A 100 -6.92 -4.06 -11.41
CA THR A 100 -6.39 -5.09 -10.52
C THR A 100 -5.06 -5.61 -11.04
N CYS A 101 -3.99 -5.49 -10.25
CA CYS A 101 -2.72 -6.16 -10.52
C CYS A 101 -2.55 -7.32 -9.54
N THR A 102 -2.42 -8.55 -10.06
CA THR A 102 -2.13 -9.74 -9.26
C THR A 102 -0.65 -10.09 -9.41
N TYR A 103 0.15 -9.94 -8.35
CA TYR A 103 1.60 -10.16 -8.36
C TYR A 103 2.01 -11.21 -7.32
N SER A 104 2.60 -12.35 -7.70
CA SER A 104 3.14 -13.35 -6.73
C SER A 104 2.18 -13.73 -5.58
N GLY A 105 0.85 -13.64 -5.79
CA GLY A 105 -0.18 -13.83 -4.76
C GLY A 105 -0.67 -12.55 -4.06
N VAL A 106 0.02 -11.43 -4.29
CA VAL A 106 -0.35 -10.08 -3.86
C VAL A 106 -1.45 -9.52 -4.75
N VAL A 107 -2.58 -9.12 -4.14
CA VAL A 107 -3.66 -8.45 -4.86
C VAL A 107 -3.53 -6.94 -4.62
N ALA A 108 -3.19 -6.20 -5.68
CA ALA A 108 -3.21 -4.74 -5.68
C ALA A 108 -4.48 -4.23 -6.36
N LEU A 109 -5.28 -3.45 -5.64
CA LEU A 109 -6.51 -2.83 -6.13
C LEU A 109 -6.30 -1.31 -6.21
N ILE A 110 -6.30 -0.75 -7.41
CA ILE A 110 -5.92 0.66 -7.63
C ILE A 110 -6.87 1.30 -8.65
N ASP A 111 -7.98 1.88 -8.19
CA ASP A 111 -8.99 2.61 -9.00
C ASP A 111 -9.76 3.67 -8.21
#